data_AF-A0A8K1GBY7-F1
#
_entry.id   AF-A0A8K1GBY7-F1
#
_cell.length_a   1.000
_cell.length_b   1.000
_cell.length_c   1.000
_cell.angle_alpha   90.00
_cell.angle_beta   90.00
_cell.angle_gamma   90.00
#
_symmetry.space_group_name_H-M   'P 1'
#
loop_
_entity.id
_entity.type
_entity.pdbx_description
1 polymer ?
#
loop_
_entity_poly.entity_id
_entity_poly.type
_entity_poly.pdbx_seq_one_letter_code
_entity_poly.pdbx_strand_id
1 'polypeptide(L)'
;MAPQTGPSDKGPPSIPAFPELLTWEEIRTRNGGGRGREQWLVIDRKVYDVTQFSRRHPGGSRVIGHYAGQDATDAFVAFHQDKALVKKYMKSLLIGELAPDQPSFESNKKKSLLEDFRELRCTIEKMGLLRPNHFFFFLIFLHLLVLDAASWLVVWYFGVSLVPFLAGMMLFTTAQIQMGWFQHDLGHCSVFRKPKWNRLLQIVMINMLKGLPASWWNHLHNQHHAKPNCFRKDPDLNMHPLLFSLGKTLSVELGKQKKKFMPYNYQHKYFILLAPLALVPFFQLTIFYFAIKRKKWLDLMLIVAFNIRVCLMYVPLMGFKNFMVYYWLSRYLESTWFIWVTQMNHIPMDIDYDKNEDWVSTQLHATCNVNQSVFNDWFTGHLNFQIEHHLFPTMPRHNYWKVAPLVKSLCDKHGIEYKSKTLLTAFVDILKLLIMELVYLGQILTWFTNSKGSGASRIQPCEEIIEQEQAHYANEAHVPKQELLHAAICVAFIFTLTHNSTFGSRTVHTSWIPVSGGLGFAYLGFSTCSHPVGSMSASVHGLLGIQNNKQAGEGKRETTSDQGIIPVPKSGGLKKEINSASIGINYNVNFVILRGLNPQGLIPHGKGQLYHSDLKGG
;
A
#
# COMPACT_ATOMS: atom_id res chain seq x y z
N MET A 1 -3.11 20.18 57.94
CA MET A 1 -3.50 21.15 56.89
C MET A 1 -4.14 20.39 55.75
N ALA A 2 -5.38 20.74 55.41
CA ALA A 2 -6.23 20.03 54.45
C ALA A 2 -5.72 20.14 53.00
N PRO A 3 -5.94 19.14 52.13
CA PRO A 3 -5.95 19.33 50.70
C PRO A 3 -7.32 19.89 50.26
N GLN A 4 -7.26 20.95 49.47
CA GLN A 4 -8.44 21.62 48.91
C GLN A 4 -9.19 20.75 47.89
N THR A 5 -10.51 20.84 47.97
CA THR A 5 -11.52 20.29 47.08
C THR A 5 -11.48 20.93 45.68
N GLY A 6 -11.46 20.11 44.62
CA GLY A 6 -11.77 20.51 43.24
C GLY A 6 -13.01 19.74 42.72
N PRO A 7 -13.83 20.32 41.83
CA PRO A 7 -15.20 19.85 41.60
C PRO A 7 -15.35 18.71 40.58
N SER A 8 -16.28 17.83 40.93
CA SER A 8 -17.04 16.83 40.14
C SER A 8 -16.25 15.79 39.34
N ASP A 9 -15.92 14.69 40.01
CA ASP A 9 -16.01 13.36 39.40
C ASP A 9 -17.44 13.18 38.85
N LYS A 10 -17.59 13.25 37.53
CA LYS A 10 -18.75 12.61 36.89
C LYS A 10 -18.52 11.10 37.04
N GLY A 11 -19.22 10.51 38.02
CA GLY A 11 -19.30 9.07 38.17
C GLY A 11 -19.70 8.39 36.85
N PRO A 12 -19.48 7.07 36.75
CA PRO A 12 -19.84 6.33 35.53
C PRO A 12 -21.30 6.62 35.17
N PRO A 13 -21.62 6.86 33.88
CA PRO A 13 -22.98 7.20 33.48
C PRO A 13 -23.92 6.09 33.95
N SER A 14 -24.92 6.49 34.74
CA SER A 14 -26.03 5.63 35.11
C SER A 14 -26.70 5.15 33.83
N ILE A 15 -26.81 3.84 33.65
CA ILE A 15 -27.55 3.24 32.53
C ILE A 15 -29.00 3.75 32.65
N PRO A 16 -29.51 4.54 31.69
CA PRO A 16 -30.87 5.05 31.75
C PRO A 16 -31.86 3.88 31.82
N ALA A 17 -32.92 4.01 32.63
CA ALA A 17 -33.96 3.00 32.78
C ALA A 17 -34.77 2.76 31.49
N PHE A 18 -34.68 3.68 30.52
CA PHE A 18 -35.25 3.59 29.18
C PHE A 18 -34.20 3.99 28.14
N PRO A 19 -34.09 3.29 26.99
CA PRO A 19 -33.18 3.70 25.92
C PRO A 19 -33.48 5.13 25.48
N GLU A 20 -32.47 5.98 25.44
CA GLU A 20 -32.60 7.30 24.82
C GLU A 20 -32.91 7.11 23.33
N LEU A 21 -33.98 7.74 22.84
CA LEU A 21 -34.39 7.65 21.44
C LEU A 21 -33.71 8.76 20.64
N LEU A 22 -32.85 8.36 19.71
CA LEU A 22 -31.96 9.26 18.97
C LEU A 22 -32.33 9.31 17.49
N THR A 23 -32.13 10.47 16.86
CA THR A 23 -32.41 10.68 15.42
C THR A 23 -31.13 10.60 14.58
N TRP A 24 -31.28 10.29 13.28
CA TRP A 24 -30.13 10.31 12.36
C TRP A 24 -29.48 11.69 12.24
N GLU A 25 -30.28 12.76 12.34
CA GLU A 25 -29.76 14.12 12.27
C GLU A 25 -28.82 14.42 13.44
N GLU A 26 -29.24 14.05 14.65
CA GLU A 26 -28.38 14.19 15.83
C GLU A 26 -27.09 13.37 15.69
N ILE A 27 -27.20 12.09 15.32
CA ILE A 27 -26.06 11.17 15.20
C ILE A 27 -25.03 11.68 14.18
N ARG A 28 -25.48 12.22 13.04
CA ARG A 28 -24.60 12.72 11.97
C ARG A 28 -23.70 13.87 12.42
N THR A 29 -24.17 14.69 13.36
CA THR A 29 -23.36 15.78 13.93
C THR A 29 -22.22 15.27 14.81
N ARG A 30 -22.33 14.06 15.37
CA ARG A 30 -21.35 13.42 16.27
C ARG A 30 -20.32 12.59 15.49
N ASN A 31 -19.75 13.21 14.46
CA ASN A 31 -18.77 12.59 13.56
C ASN A 31 -17.30 12.82 13.97
N GLY A 32 -17.06 13.38 15.16
CA GLY A 32 -15.72 13.73 15.67
C GLY A 32 -15.22 15.11 15.26
N GLY A 33 -15.92 15.83 14.37
CA GLY A 33 -15.56 17.18 13.91
C GLY A 33 -16.09 18.33 14.78
N GLY A 34 -17.14 18.08 15.56
CA GLY A 34 -17.83 19.10 16.37
C GLY A 34 -17.14 19.51 17.68
N ARG A 35 -17.74 20.48 18.39
CA ARG A 35 -17.32 20.92 19.73
C ARG A 35 -17.44 19.72 20.69
N GLY A 36 -16.33 19.28 21.27
CA GLY A 36 -16.26 18.06 22.10
C GLY A 36 -15.67 16.83 21.41
N ARG A 37 -15.54 16.83 20.07
CA ARG A 37 -15.01 15.71 19.27
C ARG A 37 -15.69 14.37 19.57
N GLU A 38 -16.98 14.42 19.87
CA GLU A 38 -17.78 13.24 20.14
C GLU A 38 -17.93 12.39 18.88
N GLN A 39 -17.85 11.07 19.05
CA GLN A 39 -17.89 10.09 17.99
C GLN A 39 -18.94 9.05 18.34
N TRP A 40 -20.08 9.09 17.66
CA TRP A 40 -21.13 8.07 17.80
C TRP A 40 -21.16 7.18 16.57
N LEU A 41 -21.62 5.96 16.71
CA LEU A 41 -21.88 5.06 15.58
C LEU A 41 -23.14 4.24 15.83
N VAL A 42 -23.76 3.78 14.74
CA VAL A 42 -24.93 2.91 14.80
C VAL A 42 -24.54 1.48 14.42
N ILE A 43 -24.97 0.52 15.24
CA ILE A 43 -24.88 -0.91 14.92
C ILE A 43 -26.24 -1.53 15.27
N ASP A 44 -26.91 -2.11 14.28
CA ASP A 44 -28.20 -2.80 14.49
C ASP A 44 -29.22 -1.91 15.23
N ARG A 45 -29.42 -0.70 14.69
CA ARG A 45 -30.23 0.41 15.25
C ARG A 45 -29.83 0.93 16.63
N LYS A 46 -28.85 0.34 17.30
CA LYS A 46 -28.35 0.80 18.59
C LYS A 46 -27.25 1.83 18.39
N VAL A 47 -27.28 2.89 19.20
CA VAL A 47 -26.32 4.00 19.12
C VAL A 47 -25.28 3.87 20.21
N TYR A 48 -24.01 3.94 19.81
CA TYR A 48 -22.87 3.75 20.69
C TYR A 48 -21.98 4.99 20.71
N ASP A 49 -21.68 5.51 21.90
CA ASP A 49 -20.63 6.51 22.08
C ASP A 49 -19.26 5.83 22.14
N VAL A 50 -18.45 6.05 21.11
CA VAL A 50 -17.11 5.48 20.99
C VAL A 50 -16.01 6.50 21.22
N THR A 51 -16.32 7.71 21.66
CA THR A 51 -15.39 8.84 21.82
C THR A 51 -14.15 8.45 22.62
N GLN A 52 -14.34 7.88 23.81
CA GLN A 52 -13.24 7.43 24.66
C GLN A 52 -12.71 6.05 24.28
N PHE A 53 -13.62 5.17 23.83
CA PHE A 53 -13.27 3.80 23.49
C PHE A 53 -12.37 3.71 22.26
N SER A 54 -12.47 4.66 21.32
CA SER A 54 -11.64 4.72 20.10
C SER A 54 -10.14 4.58 20.39
N ARG A 55 -9.65 5.19 21.48
CA ARG A 55 -8.23 5.13 21.89
C ARG A 55 -7.79 3.76 22.38
N ARG A 56 -8.73 2.94 22.84
CA ARG A 56 -8.51 1.59 23.40
C ARG A 56 -8.95 0.48 22.44
N HIS A 57 -9.64 0.84 21.36
CA HIS A 57 -10.13 -0.11 20.36
C HIS A 57 -8.97 -0.95 19.80
N PRO A 58 -9.06 -2.30 19.84
CA PRO A 58 -7.97 -3.18 19.38
C PRO A 58 -7.59 -2.98 17.91
N GLY A 59 -8.54 -2.62 17.04
CA GLY A 59 -8.27 -2.27 15.64
C GLY A 59 -7.61 -0.89 15.46
N GLY A 60 -7.52 -0.09 16.52
CA GLY A 60 -7.01 1.28 16.52
C GLY A 60 -8.10 2.34 16.46
N SER A 61 -7.72 3.58 16.78
CA SER A 61 -8.65 4.72 16.85
C SER A 61 -9.11 5.24 15.49
N ARG A 62 -8.27 5.13 14.45
CA ARG A 62 -8.62 5.60 13.10
C ARG A 62 -9.72 4.76 12.47
N VAL A 63 -9.59 3.42 12.51
CA VAL A 63 -10.52 2.50 11.84
C VAL A 63 -11.95 2.65 12.35
N ILE A 64 -12.14 2.73 13.68
CA ILE A 64 -13.47 2.94 14.27
C ILE A 64 -14.00 4.35 13.99
N GLY A 65 -13.11 5.35 13.99
CA GLY A 65 -13.45 6.72 13.65
C GLY A 65 -13.86 6.92 12.18
N HIS A 66 -13.58 5.97 11.28
CA HIS A 66 -14.03 6.05 9.88
C HIS A 66 -15.55 6.02 9.74
N TYR A 67 -16.27 5.49 10.74
CA TYR A 67 -17.72 5.37 10.77
C TYR A 67 -18.39 6.30 11.80
N ALA A 68 -17.65 7.28 12.33
CA ALA A 68 -18.25 8.25 13.24
C ALA A 68 -19.38 9.03 12.54
N GLY A 69 -20.56 9.02 13.15
CA GLY A 69 -21.79 9.59 12.61
C GLY A 69 -22.49 8.74 11.53
N GLN A 70 -22.10 7.48 11.34
CA GLN A 70 -22.61 6.59 10.28
C GLN A 70 -23.15 5.26 10.84
N ASP A 71 -23.98 4.57 10.05
CA ASP A 71 -24.27 3.14 10.24
C ASP A 71 -23.02 2.30 9.91
N ALA A 72 -22.53 1.57 10.92
CA ALA A 72 -21.36 0.71 10.87
C ALA A 72 -21.71 -0.79 10.92
N THR A 73 -22.99 -1.16 10.79
CA THR A 73 -23.48 -2.53 11.04
C THR A 73 -22.73 -3.59 10.21
N ASP A 74 -22.68 -3.44 8.89
CA ASP A 74 -22.09 -4.46 8.02
C ASP A 74 -20.55 -4.54 8.16
N ALA A 75 -19.89 -3.39 8.30
CA ALA A 75 -18.47 -3.32 8.63
C ALA A 75 -18.19 -4.02 9.98
N PHE A 76 -18.97 -3.72 11.01
CA PHE A 76 -18.83 -4.34 12.32
C PHE A 76 -18.95 -5.87 12.25
N VAL A 77 -19.93 -6.38 11.50
CA VAL A 77 -20.13 -7.82 11.29
C VAL A 77 -18.97 -8.45 10.50
N ALA A 78 -18.37 -7.74 9.56
CA ALA A 78 -17.23 -8.21 8.77
C ALA A 78 -15.97 -8.45 9.62
N PHE A 79 -15.67 -7.56 10.58
CA PHE A 79 -14.43 -7.62 11.37
C PHE A 79 -14.54 -8.42 12.68
N HIS A 80 -15.73 -8.56 13.28
CA HIS A 80 -15.88 -9.10 14.63
C HIS A 80 -16.42 -10.54 14.64
N GLN A 81 -15.49 -11.52 14.60
CA GLN A 81 -15.83 -12.96 14.72
C GLN A 81 -16.37 -13.33 16.11
N ASP A 82 -15.75 -12.84 17.19
CA ASP A 82 -16.14 -13.18 18.57
C ASP A 82 -17.20 -12.21 19.10
N LYS A 83 -18.45 -12.44 18.67
CA LYS A 83 -19.60 -11.61 19.07
C LYS A 83 -19.82 -11.61 20.59
N ALA A 84 -19.46 -12.69 21.30
CA ALA A 84 -19.65 -12.80 22.74
C ALA A 84 -18.69 -11.89 23.52
N LEU A 85 -17.41 -11.88 23.13
CA LEU A 85 -16.42 -10.98 23.70
C LEU A 85 -16.79 -9.52 23.43
N VAL A 86 -17.13 -9.20 22.17
CA VAL A 86 -17.38 -7.82 21.75
C VAL A 86 -18.63 -7.24 22.45
N LYS A 87 -19.68 -8.06 22.63
CA LYS A 87 -20.90 -7.66 23.36
C LYS A 87 -20.60 -7.16 24.79
N LYS A 88 -19.57 -7.70 25.46
CA LYS A 88 -19.16 -7.24 26.80
C LYS A 88 -18.67 -5.79 26.78
N TYR A 89 -17.91 -5.40 25.77
CA TYR A 89 -17.44 -4.02 25.60
C TYR A 89 -18.57 -3.09 25.14
N MET A 90 -19.44 -3.55 24.24
CA MET A 90 -20.53 -2.73 23.71
C MET A 90 -21.54 -2.29 24.77
N LYS A 91 -21.78 -3.09 25.82
CA LYS A 91 -22.76 -2.77 26.85
C LYS A 91 -22.49 -1.43 27.53
N SER A 92 -21.23 -1.09 27.80
CA SER A 92 -20.87 0.18 28.44
C SER A 92 -20.81 1.37 27.48
N LEU A 93 -20.93 1.13 26.17
CA LEU A 93 -20.86 2.17 25.13
C LEU A 93 -22.25 2.55 24.61
N LEU A 94 -23.26 1.73 24.91
CA LEU A 94 -24.64 1.95 24.47
C LEU A 94 -25.21 3.18 25.16
N ILE A 95 -25.64 4.16 24.38
CA ILE A 95 -26.29 5.38 24.88
C ILE A 95 -27.79 5.39 24.59
N GLY A 96 -28.22 4.73 23.51
CA GLY A 96 -29.62 4.75 23.10
C GLY A 96 -29.88 3.89 21.87
N GLU A 97 -31.04 4.08 21.28
CA GLU A 97 -31.47 3.43 20.04
C GLU A 97 -32.10 4.43 19.08
N LEU A 98 -32.09 4.11 17.79
CA LEU A 98 -32.76 4.92 16.79
C LEU A 98 -34.26 4.97 17.08
N ALA A 99 -34.82 6.18 17.11
CA ALA A 99 -36.25 6.39 17.33
C ALA A 99 -37.09 5.56 16.34
N PRO A 100 -38.27 5.04 16.74
CA PRO A 100 -39.04 4.09 15.93
C PRO A 100 -39.45 4.60 14.54
N ASP A 101 -39.62 5.91 14.40
CA ASP A 101 -39.92 6.62 13.16
C ASP A 101 -38.71 6.74 12.22
N GLN A 102 -37.49 6.53 12.75
CA GLN A 102 -36.27 6.61 11.97
C GLN A 102 -36.01 5.30 11.21
N PRO A 103 -35.60 5.38 9.93
CA PRO A 103 -35.27 4.20 9.15
C PRO A 103 -34.07 3.47 9.75
N SER A 104 -34.05 2.14 9.64
CA SER A 104 -32.94 1.30 10.15
C SER A 104 -31.62 1.54 9.41
N PHE A 105 -31.70 2.13 8.22
CA PHE A 105 -30.58 2.49 7.37
C PHE A 105 -30.62 4.00 7.12
N GLU A 106 -29.48 4.62 6.89
CA GLU A 106 -29.43 6.00 6.41
C GLU A 106 -30.13 6.12 5.04
N SER A 107 -30.82 7.24 4.80
CA SER A 107 -31.65 7.43 3.60
C SER A 107 -30.89 7.38 2.28
N ASN A 108 -29.58 7.65 2.31
CA ASN A 108 -28.69 7.58 1.14
C ASN A 108 -28.16 6.17 0.85
N LYS A 109 -28.47 5.16 1.68
CA LYS A 109 -27.95 3.79 1.55
C LYS A 109 -28.89 2.89 0.76
N LYS A 110 -28.33 1.98 -0.05
CA LYS A 110 -29.08 1.04 -0.87
C LYS A 110 -29.65 -0.11 -0.02
N LYS A 111 -30.82 0.10 0.58
CA LYS A 111 -31.47 -0.86 1.49
C LYS A 111 -31.58 -2.29 0.90
N SER A 112 -32.09 -2.43 -0.32
CA SER A 112 -32.30 -3.74 -0.96
C SER A 112 -31.00 -4.52 -1.13
N LEU A 113 -29.92 -3.85 -1.52
CA LEU A 113 -28.58 -4.45 -1.66
C LEU A 113 -28.08 -4.98 -0.32
N LEU A 114 -28.24 -4.20 0.76
CA LEU A 114 -27.79 -4.59 2.10
C LEU A 114 -28.58 -5.78 2.66
N GLU A 115 -29.90 -5.81 2.45
CA GLU A 115 -30.74 -6.93 2.87
C GLU A 115 -30.35 -8.22 2.13
N ASP A 116 -30.22 -8.17 0.80
CA ASP A 116 -29.78 -9.31 -0.01
C ASP A 116 -28.35 -9.74 0.33
N PHE A 117 -27.43 -8.80 0.61
CA PHE A 117 -26.08 -9.13 1.04
C PHE A 117 -26.06 -9.85 2.39
N ARG A 118 -26.89 -9.42 3.34
CA ARG A 118 -27.04 -10.09 4.64
C ARG A 118 -27.63 -11.49 4.49
N GLU A 119 -28.58 -11.68 3.58
CA GLU A 119 -29.09 -12.99 3.21
C GLU A 119 -28.01 -13.87 2.57
N LEU A 120 -27.24 -13.33 1.63
CA LEU A 120 -26.10 -14.02 1.01
C LEU A 120 -25.10 -14.48 2.08
N ARG A 121 -24.77 -13.61 3.04
CA ARG A 121 -23.91 -13.97 4.16
C ARG A 121 -24.47 -15.14 4.98
N CYS A 122 -25.76 -15.11 5.30
CA CYS A 122 -26.44 -16.21 6.00
C CYS A 122 -26.33 -17.53 5.21
N THR A 123 -26.50 -17.48 3.89
CA THR A 123 -26.35 -18.62 3.00
C THR A 123 -24.91 -19.16 3.01
N ILE A 124 -23.91 -18.30 2.89
CA ILE A 124 -22.48 -18.64 2.96
C ILE A 124 -22.12 -19.30 4.31
N GLU A 125 -22.66 -18.78 5.41
CA GLU A 125 -22.50 -19.34 6.75
C GLU A 125 -23.11 -20.75 6.84
N LYS A 126 -24.32 -20.97 6.31
CA LYS A 126 -24.99 -22.29 6.22
C LYS A 126 -24.21 -23.28 5.36
N MET A 127 -23.65 -22.83 4.25
CA MET A 127 -22.77 -23.64 3.38
C MET A 127 -21.44 -24.00 4.03
N GLY A 128 -21.10 -23.40 5.18
CA GLY A 128 -19.86 -23.67 5.90
C GLY A 128 -18.61 -23.08 5.25
N LEU A 129 -18.75 -22.12 4.32
CA LEU A 129 -17.63 -21.55 3.57
C LEU A 129 -16.71 -20.65 4.42
N LEU A 130 -17.15 -20.23 5.60
CA LEU A 130 -16.30 -19.56 6.59
C LEU A 130 -15.45 -20.52 7.44
N ARG A 131 -15.60 -21.84 7.27
CA ARG A 131 -14.83 -22.83 8.05
C ARG A 131 -13.48 -23.10 7.39
N PRO A 132 -12.35 -22.98 8.13
CA PRO A 132 -11.03 -23.27 7.59
C PRO A 132 -10.81 -24.77 7.36
N ASN A 133 -10.11 -25.08 6.27
CA ASN A 133 -9.52 -26.39 6.04
C ASN A 133 -8.07 -26.35 6.54
N HIS A 134 -7.79 -26.96 7.69
CA HIS A 134 -6.45 -26.94 8.28
C HIS A 134 -5.43 -27.71 7.47
N PHE A 135 -5.83 -28.75 6.71
CA PHE A 135 -4.91 -29.51 5.87
C PHE A 135 -4.40 -28.64 4.71
N PHE A 136 -5.28 -27.84 4.09
CA PHE A 136 -4.89 -26.86 3.07
C PHE A 136 -3.83 -25.87 3.59
N PHE A 137 -4.05 -25.28 4.78
CA PHE A 137 -3.10 -24.34 5.36
C PHE A 137 -1.82 -25.02 5.88
N PHE A 138 -1.90 -26.28 6.32
CA PHE A 138 -0.72 -27.08 6.63
C PHE A 138 0.15 -27.31 5.39
N LEU A 139 -0.44 -27.63 4.24
CA LEU A 139 0.29 -27.77 2.99
C LEU A 139 0.93 -26.45 2.52
N ILE A 140 0.23 -25.31 2.69
CA ILE A 140 0.83 -24.00 2.45
C ILE A 140 2.04 -23.80 3.36
N PHE A 141 1.88 -24.05 4.67
CA PHE A 141 2.98 -23.88 5.62
C PHE A 141 4.18 -24.79 5.28
N LEU A 142 3.93 -26.05 4.91
CA LEU A 142 4.98 -26.96 4.46
C LEU A 142 5.67 -26.46 3.19
N HIS A 143 4.91 -25.96 2.20
CA HIS A 143 5.45 -25.38 0.98
C HIS A 143 6.41 -24.20 1.29
N LEU A 144 6.06 -23.35 2.26
CA LEU A 144 6.93 -22.24 2.70
C LEU A 144 8.25 -22.75 3.29
N LEU A 145 8.18 -23.74 4.18
CA LEU A 145 9.37 -24.32 4.82
C LEU A 145 10.28 -25.00 3.79
N VAL A 146 9.70 -25.72 2.83
CA VAL A 146 10.45 -26.39 1.76
C VAL A 146 11.17 -25.35 0.88
N LEU A 147 10.50 -24.26 0.49
CA LEU A 147 11.14 -23.22 -0.32
C LEU A 147 12.27 -22.48 0.43
N ASP A 148 12.06 -22.12 1.70
CA ASP A 148 13.09 -21.42 2.50
C ASP A 148 14.31 -22.33 2.75
N ALA A 149 14.07 -23.62 3.05
CA ALA A 149 15.14 -24.60 3.20
C ALA A 149 15.88 -24.87 1.88
N ALA A 150 15.14 -25.05 0.78
CA ALA A 150 15.73 -25.28 -0.54
C ALA A 150 16.61 -24.10 -0.98
N SER A 151 16.17 -22.86 -0.75
CA SER A 151 16.97 -21.66 -1.01
C SER A 151 18.36 -21.74 -0.36
N TRP A 152 18.39 -22.05 0.93
CA TRP A 152 19.64 -22.14 1.68
C TRP A 152 20.49 -23.34 1.24
N LEU A 153 19.87 -24.52 1.05
CA LEU A 153 20.56 -25.74 0.62
C LEU A 153 21.21 -25.61 -0.75
N VAL A 154 20.56 -24.92 -1.70
CA VAL A 154 21.11 -24.70 -3.04
C VAL A 154 22.43 -23.93 -2.97
N VAL A 155 22.47 -22.84 -2.20
CA VAL A 155 23.68 -22.04 -2.03
C VAL A 155 24.74 -22.80 -1.23
N TRP A 156 24.33 -23.51 -0.18
CA TRP A 156 25.25 -24.27 0.66
C TRP A 156 25.94 -25.41 -0.10
N TYR A 157 25.19 -26.17 -0.90
CA TYR A 157 25.71 -27.36 -1.58
C TYR A 157 26.40 -27.05 -2.91
N PHE A 158 25.80 -26.19 -3.75
CA PHE A 158 26.33 -25.87 -5.09
C PHE A 158 27.22 -24.62 -5.10
N GLY A 159 27.39 -23.96 -3.96
CA GLY A 159 28.21 -22.77 -3.80
C GLY A 159 27.57 -21.50 -4.36
N VAL A 160 28.41 -20.50 -4.67
CA VAL A 160 27.99 -19.13 -5.01
C VAL A 160 28.26 -18.75 -6.46
N SER A 161 28.40 -19.74 -7.33
CA SER A 161 28.45 -19.48 -8.78
C SER A 161 27.11 -18.87 -9.24
N LEU A 162 27.10 -18.22 -10.41
CA LEU A 162 25.97 -17.41 -10.88
C LEU A 162 24.63 -18.18 -10.85
N VAL A 163 24.61 -19.45 -11.26
CA VAL A 163 23.37 -20.23 -11.36
C VAL A 163 22.79 -20.59 -9.97
N PRO A 164 23.52 -21.26 -9.05
CA PRO A 164 23.05 -21.48 -7.67
C PRO A 164 22.71 -20.19 -6.91
N PHE A 165 23.46 -19.11 -7.13
CA PHE A 165 23.19 -17.81 -6.53
C PHE A 165 21.81 -17.29 -6.95
N LEU A 166 21.53 -17.27 -8.25
CA LEU A 166 20.24 -16.81 -8.78
C LEU A 166 19.11 -17.76 -8.40
N ALA A 167 19.33 -19.08 -8.46
CA ALA A 167 18.33 -20.08 -8.11
C ALA A 167 17.95 -20.01 -6.63
N GLY A 168 18.93 -19.94 -5.73
CA GLY A 168 18.71 -19.74 -4.30
C GLY A 168 17.94 -18.43 -4.05
N MET A 169 18.37 -17.33 -4.67
CA MET A 169 17.74 -16.02 -4.50
C MET A 169 16.28 -16.02 -4.97
N MET A 170 15.96 -16.71 -6.07
CA MET A 170 14.60 -16.86 -6.54
C MET A 170 13.75 -17.68 -5.57
N LEU A 171 14.27 -18.82 -5.08
CA LEU A 171 13.58 -19.64 -4.07
C LEU A 171 13.32 -18.84 -2.78
N PHE A 172 14.32 -18.08 -2.31
CA PHE A 172 14.16 -17.20 -1.15
C PHE A 172 13.06 -16.16 -1.40
N THR A 173 13.11 -15.49 -2.55
CA THR A 173 12.13 -14.46 -2.93
C THR A 173 10.72 -15.04 -2.98
N THR A 174 10.53 -16.20 -3.63
CA THR A 174 9.23 -16.89 -3.67
C THR A 174 8.76 -17.29 -2.29
N ALA A 175 9.64 -17.83 -1.43
CA ALA A 175 9.30 -18.16 -0.04
C ALA A 175 8.81 -16.92 0.73
N GLN A 176 9.52 -15.79 0.62
CA GLN A 176 9.18 -14.55 1.31
C GLN A 176 7.87 -13.92 0.84
N ILE A 177 7.53 -14.04 -0.45
CA ILE A 177 6.25 -13.57 -1.01
C ILE A 177 5.10 -14.46 -0.55
N GLN A 178 5.25 -15.78 -0.69
CA GLN A 178 4.23 -16.74 -0.27
C GLN A 178 3.98 -16.66 1.25
N MET A 179 5.01 -16.38 2.06
CA MET A 179 4.89 -16.06 3.49
C MET A 179 4.03 -14.82 3.74
N GLY A 180 4.15 -13.81 2.85
CA GLY A 180 3.31 -12.61 2.86
C GLY A 180 1.82 -12.91 2.65
N TRP A 181 1.50 -13.84 1.77
CA TRP A 181 0.13 -14.31 1.55
C TRP A 181 -0.40 -15.12 2.73
N PHE A 182 0.41 -16.03 3.28
CA PHE A 182 -0.01 -16.83 4.42
C PHE A 182 -0.20 -16.00 5.70
N GLN A 183 0.69 -15.03 5.96
CA GLN A 183 0.49 -14.12 7.09
C GLN A 183 -0.75 -13.23 6.91
N HIS A 184 -1.11 -12.90 5.67
CA HIS A 184 -2.31 -12.12 5.37
C HIS A 184 -3.57 -12.89 5.79
N ASP A 185 -3.66 -14.18 5.46
CA ASP A 185 -4.73 -15.07 5.94
C ASP A 185 -4.82 -15.09 7.48
N LEU A 186 -3.65 -15.22 8.15
CA LEU A 186 -3.57 -15.18 9.62
C LEU A 186 -4.00 -13.82 10.19
N GLY A 187 -3.64 -12.73 9.52
CA GLY A 187 -4.02 -11.37 9.90
C GLY A 187 -5.52 -11.12 9.86
N HIS A 188 -6.20 -11.74 8.90
CA HIS A 188 -7.65 -11.74 8.79
C HIS A 188 -8.36 -12.79 9.66
N CYS A 189 -7.61 -13.56 10.44
CA CYS A 189 -8.16 -14.63 11.28
C CYS A 189 -8.94 -15.70 10.48
N SER A 190 -8.46 -16.03 9.27
CA SER A 190 -9.12 -16.98 8.37
C SER A 190 -8.55 -18.41 8.44
N VAL A 191 -7.49 -18.65 9.23
CA VAL A 191 -6.82 -19.96 9.31
C VAL A 191 -7.33 -20.82 10.47
N PHE A 192 -7.55 -20.21 11.65
CA PHE A 192 -8.05 -20.90 12.84
C PHE A 192 -9.39 -20.32 13.30
N ARG A 193 -10.25 -21.15 13.90
CA ARG A 193 -11.53 -20.69 14.49
C ARG A 193 -11.36 -19.72 15.66
N LYS A 194 -10.30 -19.87 16.46
CA LYS A 194 -10.01 -18.99 17.60
C LYS A 194 -9.01 -17.91 17.16
N PRO A 195 -9.37 -16.60 17.23
CA PRO A 195 -8.48 -15.51 16.83
C PRO A 195 -7.10 -15.53 17.50
N LYS A 196 -7.02 -16.03 18.75
CA LYS A 196 -5.76 -16.16 19.51
C LYS A 196 -4.68 -16.94 18.73
N TRP A 197 -5.04 -18.05 18.10
CA TRP A 197 -4.09 -18.89 17.37
C TRP A 197 -3.64 -18.24 16.07
N ASN A 198 -4.55 -17.56 15.37
CA ASN A 198 -4.20 -16.75 14.20
C ASN A 198 -3.19 -15.66 14.58
N ARG A 199 -3.44 -14.91 15.66
CA ARG A 199 -2.53 -13.85 16.13
C ARG A 199 -1.15 -14.38 16.53
N LEU A 200 -1.10 -15.50 17.25
CA LEU A 200 0.18 -16.10 17.64
C LEU A 200 0.97 -16.53 16.41
N LEU A 201 0.36 -17.28 15.49
CA LEU A 201 1.06 -17.76 14.31
C LEU A 201 1.39 -16.61 13.34
N GLN A 202 0.53 -15.58 13.24
CA GLN A 202 0.83 -14.37 12.48
C GLN A 202 2.15 -13.75 12.94
N ILE A 203 2.34 -13.57 14.25
CA ILE A 203 3.59 -13.03 14.82
C ILE A 203 4.79 -13.88 14.40
N VAL A 204 4.69 -15.20 14.46
CA VAL A 204 5.78 -16.07 14.01
C VAL A 204 6.07 -15.87 12.52
N MET A 205 5.03 -15.88 11.67
CA MET A 205 5.22 -15.78 10.21
C MET A 205 5.75 -14.42 9.78
N ILE A 206 5.11 -13.32 10.19
CA ILE A 206 5.46 -11.98 9.70
C ILE A 206 6.64 -11.37 10.46
N ASN A 207 6.73 -11.53 11.79
CA ASN A 207 7.83 -10.93 12.55
C ASN A 207 9.11 -11.76 12.45
N MET A 208 9.06 -13.06 12.77
CA MET A 208 10.27 -13.89 12.89
C MET A 208 10.78 -14.42 11.54
N LEU A 209 9.89 -14.72 10.58
CA LEU A 209 10.29 -15.33 9.31
C LEU A 209 10.32 -14.36 8.13
N LYS A 210 9.71 -13.17 8.26
CA LYS A 210 9.69 -12.13 7.22
C LYS A 210 10.28 -10.78 7.65
N GLY A 211 10.41 -10.52 8.96
CA GLY A 211 11.00 -9.28 9.46
C GLY A 211 10.09 -8.05 9.39
N LEU A 212 8.76 -8.22 9.52
CA LEU A 212 7.78 -7.14 9.53
C LEU A 212 6.90 -7.19 10.80
N PRO A 213 6.45 -6.05 11.36
CA PRO A 213 5.60 -6.06 12.55
C PRO A 213 4.17 -6.50 12.23
N ALA A 214 3.68 -7.58 12.86
CA ALA A 214 2.26 -7.96 12.76
C ALA A 214 1.32 -6.83 13.19
N SER A 215 1.71 -6.05 14.22
CA SER A 215 0.87 -4.96 14.70
C SER A 215 0.84 -3.75 13.77
N TRP A 216 1.90 -3.52 12.98
CA TRP A 216 1.93 -2.51 11.92
C TRP A 216 1.00 -2.91 10.78
N TRP A 217 1.15 -4.15 10.29
CA TRP A 217 0.33 -4.68 9.23
C TRP A 217 -1.16 -4.65 9.62
N ASN A 218 -1.51 -5.18 10.80
CA ASN A 218 -2.90 -5.16 11.29
C ASN A 218 -3.43 -3.73 11.47
N HIS A 219 -2.58 -2.77 11.86
CA HIS A 219 -3.03 -1.38 12.04
C HIS A 219 -3.42 -0.72 10.73
N LEU A 220 -2.60 -0.89 9.68
CA LEU A 220 -2.84 -0.28 8.37
C LEU A 220 -3.91 -1.05 7.60
N HIS A 221 -3.75 -2.37 7.48
CA HIS A 221 -4.61 -3.20 6.64
C HIS A 221 -6.07 -3.19 7.08
N ASN A 222 -6.34 -3.13 8.39
CA ASN A 222 -7.72 -3.00 8.88
C ASN A 222 -8.37 -1.66 8.50
N GLN A 223 -7.59 -0.58 8.34
CA GLN A 223 -8.12 0.71 7.86
C GLN A 223 -8.44 0.63 6.37
N HIS A 224 -7.56 0.00 5.58
CA HIS A 224 -7.78 -0.26 4.16
C HIS A 224 -9.08 -1.06 3.95
N HIS A 225 -9.27 -2.18 4.64
CA HIS A 225 -10.51 -2.96 4.57
C HIS A 225 -11.76 -2.22 5.06
N ALA A 226 -11.59 -1.28 6.00
CA ALA A 226 -12.72 -0.53 6.53
C ALA A 226 -13.26 0.47 5.49
N LYS A 227 -12.41 1.22 4.80
CA LYS A 227 -12.80 2.19 3.77
C LYS A 227 -11.75 2.20 2.67
N PRO A 228 -11.72 1.17 1.79
CA PRO A 228 -10.72 1.07 0.74
C PRO A 228 -10.90 2.19 -0.29
N ASN A 229 -9.82 2.58 -0.96
CA ASN A 229 -9.80 3.64 -1.98
C ASN A 229 -10.40 4.99 -1.54
N CYS A 230 -10.49 5.23 -0.24
CA CYS A 230 -11.03 6.46 0.32
C CYS A 230 -9.90 7.36 0.82
N PHE A 231 -9.73 8.55 0.23
CA PHE A 231 -8.71 9.50 0.68
C PHE A 231 -8.81 9.79 2.18
N ARG A 232 -7.65 9.91 2.84
CA ARG A 232 -7.46 10.16 4.29
C ARG A 232 -7.89 9.02 5.23
N LYS A 233 -8.65 8.04 4.73
CA LYS A 233 -9.09 6.85 5.49
C LYS A 233 -8.27 5.62 5.12
N ASP A 234 -8.07 5.37 3.83
CA ASP A 234 -7.21 4.30 3.34
C ASP A 234 -5.73 4.68 3.47
N PRO A 235 -4.92 3.94 4.25
CA PRO A 235 -3.50 4.20 4.35
C PRO A 235 -2.72 3.92 3.06
N ASP A 236 -3.24 3.07 2.17
CA ASP A 236 -2.52 2.63 0.96
C ASP A 236 -2.42 3.75 -0.09
N LEU A 237 -3.29 4.76 0.02
CA LEU A 237 -3.26 5.96 -0.81
C LEU A 237 -2.27 7.04 -0.32
N ASN A 238 -1.66 6.89 0.87
CA ASN A 238 -0.79 7.91 1.48
C ASN A 238 0.63 7.91 0.89
N MET A 239 0.73 7.97 -0.43
CA MET A 239 1.99 8.02 -1.16
C MET A 239 2.41 9.46 -1.48
N HIS A 240 1.47 10.41 -1.54
CA HIS A 240 1.73 11.84 -1.72
C HIS A 240 2.18 12.51 -0.40
N PRO A 241 3.16 13.43 -0.41
CA PRO A 241 3.88 14.00 -1.56
C PRO A 241 5.16 13.24 -1.96
N LEU A 242 5.46 12.11 -1.34
CA LEU A 242 6.80 11.51 -1.41
C LEU A 242 7.03 10.60 -2.62
N LEU A 243 6.01 9.87 -3.07
CA LEU A 243 6.15 8.81 -4.09
C LEU A 243 5.23 9.02 -5.29
N PHE A 244 3.91 8.90 -5.10
CA PHE A 244 2.92 8.88 -6.18
C PHE A 244 1.69 9.70 -5.84
N SER A 245 1.02 10.23 -6.87
CA SER A 245 -0.37 10.66 -6.77
C SER A 245 -1.22 9.51 -7.30
N LEU A 246 -2.24 9.12 -6.54
CA LEU A 246 -3.13 8.02 -6.91
C LEU A 246 -4.55 8.53 -6.99
N GLY A 247 -5.21 8.30 -8.12
CA GLY A 247 -6.61 8.62 -8.32
C GLY A 247 -6.82 9.98 -8.98
N LYS A 248 -7.78 10.01 -9.92
CA LYS A 248 -8.11 11.18 -10.73
C LYS A 248 -8.40 12.42 -9.88
N THR A 249 -9.17 12.29 -8.80
CA THR A 249 -9.58 13.42 -7.95
C THR A 249 -8.37 14.14 -7.35
N LEU A 250 -7.45 13.40 -6.70
CA LEU A 250 -6.26 14.01 -6.10
C LEU A 250 -5.34 14.62 -7.16
N SER A 251 -5.12 13.92 -8.27
CA SER A 251 -4.26 14.42 -9.36
C SER A 251 -4.79 15.72 -9.98
N VAL A 252 -6.12 15.85 -10.13
CA VAL A 252 -6.76 17.11 -10.56
C VAL A 252 -6.63 18.21 -9.51
N GLU A 253 -6.82 17.91 -8.22
CA GLU A 253 -6.66 18.88 -7.12
C GLU A 253 -5.22 19.44 -7.07
N LEU A 254 -4.22 18.57 -7.17
CA LEU A 254 -2.81 18.96 -7.18
C LEU A 254 -2.46 19.82 -8.41
N GLY A 255 -3.01 19.48 -9.57
CA GLY A 255 -2.90 20.27 -10.79
C GLY A 255 -3.48 21.68 -10.64
N LYS A 256 -4.70 21.79 -10.10
CA LYS A 256 -5.35 23.10 -9.80
C LYS A 256 -4.54 23.92 -8.79
N GLN A 257 -3.99 23.28 -7.76
CA GLN A 257 -3.15 23.93 -6.75
C GLN A 257 -1.75 24.32 -7.26
N LYS A 258 -1.40 23.97 -8.52
CA LYS A 258 -0.07 24.18 -9.12
C LYS A 258 1.07 23.64 -8.25
N LYS A 259 0.81 22.58 -7.49
CA LYS A 259 1.80 21.95 -6.62
C LYS A 259 2.78 21.13 -7.47
N LYS A 260 4.01 21.63 -7.62
CA LYS A 260 5.07 21.02 -8.45
C LYS A 260 6.03 20.13 -7.66
N PHE A 261 5.58 19.46 -6.60
CA PHE A 261 6.47 18.66 -5.73
C PHE A 261 7.15 17.51 -6.48
N MET A 262 6.46 16.90 -7.44
CA MET A 262 6.99 15.83 -8.29
C MET A 262 6.46 16.01 -9.71
N PRO A 263 7.20 15.55 -10.75
CA PRO A 263 6.66 15.47 -12.09
C PRO A 263 5.68 14.29 -12.15
N TYR A 264 4.45 14.50 -11.65
CA TYR A 264 3.35 13.53 -11.76
C TYR A 264 3.12 13.14 -13.23
N ASN A 265 3.48 14.04 -14.15
CA ASN A 265 3.48 13.80 -15.57
C ASN A 265 4.51 12.75 -16.08
N TYR A 266 5.34 12.17 -15.21
CA TYR A 266 6.25 11.07 -15.56
C TYR A 266 6.12 9.87 -14.61
N GLN A 267 5.09 9.83 -13.76
CA GLN A 267 4.99 8.79 -12.73
C GLN A 267 4.92 7.36 -13.26
N HIS A 268 4.26 7.15 -14.39
CA HIS A 268 4.25 5.86 -15.10
C HIS A 268 5.66 5.38 -15.49
N LYS A 269 6.59 6.28 -15.85
CA LYS A 269 7.95 5.91 -16.29
C LYS A 269 8.81 5.41 -15.14
N TYR A 270 8.69 6.06 -13.98
CA TYR A 270 9.46 5.66 -12.80
C TYR A 270 8.71 4.66 -11.91
N PHE A 271 7.40 4.45 -12.05
CA PHE A 271 6.66 3.49 -11.24
C PHE A 271 7.26 2.07 -11.33
N ILE A 272 7.57 1.60 -12.54
CA ILE A 272 8.03 0.21 -12.75
C ILE A 272 9.34 -0.08 -12.01
N LEU A 273 10.33 0.83 -12.09
CA LEU A 273 11.67 0.61 -11.53
C LEU A 273 11.85 1.27 -10.15
N LEU A 274 11.35 2.50 -9.99
CA LEU A 274 11.56 3.30 -8.78
C LEU A 274 10.56 2.93 -7.69
N ALA A 275 9.32 2.51 -7.99
CA ALA A 275 8.37 2.16 -6.93
C ALA A 275 8.91 1.00 -6.07
N PRO A 276 9.36 -0.14 -6.64
CA PRO A 276 9.88 -1.21 -5.82
C PRO A 276 11.16 -0.82 -5.07
N LEU A 277 12.06 -0.04 -5.70
CA LEU A 277 13.29 0.45 -5.07
C LEU A 277 13.05 1.44 -3.93
N ALA A 278 12.07 2.34 -4.06
CA ALA A 278 11.77 3.36 -3.07
C ALA A 278 10.87 2.83 -1.94
N LEU A 279 9.96 1.90 -2.24
CA LEU A 279 9.05 1.33 -1.25
C LEU A 279 9.75 0.43 -0.24
N VAL A 280 10.80 -0.30 -0.64
CA VAL A 280 11.58 -1.13 0.31
C VAL A 280 12.17 -0.28 1.46
N PRO A 281 13.02 0.74 1.22
CA PRO A 281 13.55 1.58 2.29
C PRO A 281 12.46 2.39 3.00
N PHE A 282 11.43 2.86 2.29
CA PHE A 282 10.30 3.55 2.91
C PHE A 282 9.57 2.67 3.93
N PHE A 283 9.23 1.43 3.58
CA PHE A 283 8.63 0.48 4.50
C PHE A 283 9.56 0.13 5.65
N GLN A 284 10.86 -0.08 5.41
CA GLN A 284 11.82 -0.32 6.49
C GLN A 284 11.85 0.84 7.50
N LEU A 285 11.91 2.09 7.04
CA LEU A 285 11.89 3.25 7.94
C LEU A 285 10.56 3.35 8.70
N THR A 286 9.43 3.14 8.02
CA THR A 286 8.10 3.28 8.64
C THR A 286 7.81 2.18 9.67
N ILE A 287 8.26 0.93 9.45
CA ILE A 287 8.05 -0.15 10.43
C ILE A 287 8.85 0.09 11.71
N PHE A 288 10.12 0.55 11.61
CA PHE A 288 10.94 0.87 12.77
C PHE A 288 10.36 2.07 13.53
N TYR A 289 9.99 3.13 12.79
CA TYR A 289 9.32 4.29 13.35
C TYR A 289 8.03 3.90 14.09
N PHE A 290 7.19 3.08 13.47
CA PHE A 290 5.94 2.60 14.08
C PHE A 290 6.20 1.82 15.36
N ALA A 291 7.13 0.86 15.32
CA ALA A 291 7.44 0.01 16.46
C ALA A 291 7.97 0.83 17.64
N ILE A 292 8.90 1.76 17.40
CA ILE A 292 9.48 2.63 18.44
C ILE A 292 8.42 3.60 18.99
N LYS A 293 7.72 4.34 18.12
CA LYS A 293 6.74 5.35 18.53
C LYS A 293 5.58 4.75 19.32
N ARG A 294 5.14 3.54 18.96
CA ARG A 294 4.05 2.83 19.65
C ARG A 294 4.54 1.85 20.72
N LYS A 295 5.83 1.88 21.07
CA LYS A 295 6.45 1.02 22.11
C LYS A 295 6.17 -0.47 21.90
N LYS A 296 6.18 -0.93 20.64
CA LYS A 296 6.00 -2.33 20.25
C LYS A 296 7.34 -3.07 20.32
N TRP A 297 7.87 -3.22 21.53
CA TRP A 297 9.20 -3.77 21.77
C TRP A 297 9.34 -5.23 21.33
N LEU A 298 8.30 -6.04 21.52
CA LEU A 298 8.29 -7.42 21.03
C LEU A 298 8.42 -7.46 19.50
N ASP A 299 7.66 -6.62 18.79
CA ASP A 299 7.75 -6.56 17.33
C ASP A 299 9.17 -6.16 16.89
N LEU A 300 9.72 -5.11 17.51
CA LEU A 300 11.07 -4.63 17.22
C LEU A 300 12.14 -5.71 17.44
N MET A 301 12.08 -6.39 18.58
CA MET A 301 13.00 -7.48 18.93
C MET A 301 12.96 -8.61 17.89
N LEU A 302 11.76 -9.04 17.49
CA LEU A 302 11.60 -10.14 16.54
C LEU A 302 12.04 -9.75 15.11
N ILE A 303 11.85 -8.50 14.69
CA ILE A 303 12.36 -8.00 13.41
C ILE A 303 13.89 -7.97 13.40
N VAL A 304 14.51 -7.51 14.49
CA VAL A 304 15.97 -7.53 14.64
C VAL A 304 16.47 -8.99 14.64
N ALA A 305 15.79 -9.89 15.35
CA ALA A 305 16.13 -11.31 15.37
C ALA A 305 16.03 -11.95 13.98
N PHE A 306 15.03 -11.60 13.17
CA PHE A 306 14.93 -12.04 11.78
C PHE A 306 16.16 -11.62 10.97
N ASN A 307 16.55 -10.34 11.03
CA ASN A 307 17.70 -9.82 10.29
C ASN A 307 19.00 -10.50 10.73
N ILE A 308 19.19 -10.72 12.04
CA ILE A 308 20.34 -11.48 12.58
C ILE A 308 20.32 -12.91 12.04
N ARG A 309 19.19 -13.62 12.09
CA ARG A 309 19.05 -14.99 11.58
C ARG A 309 19.46 -15.07 10.11
N VAL A 310 18.93 -14.20 9.27
CA VAL A 310 19.23 -14.21 7.83
C VAL A 310 20.70 -13.93 7.56
N CYS A 311 21.32 -12.97 8.28
CA CYS A 311 22.75 -12.73 8.20
C CYS A 311 23.57 -13.96 8.61
N LEU A 312 23.25 -14.61 9.74
CA LEU A 312 23.95 -15.79 10.22
C LEU A 312 23.81 -16.99 9.27
N MET A 313 22.70 -17.09 8.53
CA MET A 313 22.47 -18.17 7.58
C MET A 313 23.27 -18.00 6.27
N TYR A 314 23.34 -16.78 5.72
CA TYR A 314 23.87 -16.56 4.37
C TYR A 314 25.26 -15.91 4.33
N VAL A 315 25.62 -15.04 5.28
CA VAL A 315 26.94 -14.39 5.29
C VAL A 315 28.09 -15.40 5.35
N PRO A 316 28.05 -16.48 6.16
CA PRO A 316 29.11 -17.49 6.15
C PRO A 316 29.25 -18.24 4.82
N LEU A 317 28.19 -18.33 4.01
CA LEU A 317 28.20 -19.08 2.75
C LEU A 317 28.77 -18.27 1.58
N MET A 318 28.48 -16.97 1.53
CA MET A 318 28.79 -16.13 0.36
C MET A 318 29.62 -14.88 0.65
N GLY A 319 29.91 -14.61 1.93
CA GLY A 319 30.52 -13.37 2.37
C GLY A 319 29.56 -12.19 2.34
N PHE A 320 29.88 -11.13 3.10
CA PHE A 320 28.99 -9.99 3.31
C PHE A 320 28.61 -9.25 2.02
N LYS A 321 29.56 -9.05 1.10
CA LYS A 321 29.33 -8.34 -0.16
C LYS A 321 28.29 -9.04 -1.03
N ASN A 322 28.46 -10.34 -1.28
CA ASN A 322 27.51 -11.11 -2.10
C ASN A 322 26.17 -11.26 -1.39
N PHE A 323 26.17 -11.41 -0.06
CA PHE A 323 24.95 -11.42 0.73
C PHE A 323 24.14 -10.13 0.56
N MET A 324 24.78 -8.95 0.57
CA MET A 324 24.08 -7.69 0.35
C MET A 324 23.46 -7.62 -1.04
N VAL A 325 24.17 -8.07 -2.08
CA VAL A 325 23.59 -8.15 -3.44
C VAL A 325 22.40 -9.11 -3.48
N TYR A 326 22.57 -10.31 -2.91
CA TYR A 326 21.53 -11.35 -2.85
C TYR A 326 20.28 -10.84 -2.13
N TYR A 327 20.46 -10.28 -0.94
CA TYR A 327 19.38 -9.81 -0.09
C TYR A 327 18.63 -8.66 -0.75
N TRP A 328 19.32 -7.60 -1.20
CA TRP A 328 18.66 -6.43 -1.78
C TRP A 328 18.01 -6.72 -3.13
N LEU A 329 18.59 -7.59 -3.96
CA LEU A 329 17.93 -8.03 -5.19
C LEU A 329 16.66 -8.82 -4.88
N SER A 330 16.70 -9.72 -3.90
CA SER A 330 15.51 -10.42 -3.43
C SER A 330 14.44 -9.46 -2.88
N ARG A 331 14.82 -8.46 -2.06
CA ARG A 331 13.90 -7.44 -1.55
C ARG A 331 13.25 -6.63 -2.67
N TYR A 332 14.00 -6.30 -3.72
CA TYR A 332 13.49 -5.59 -4.90
C TYR A 332 12.47 -6.43 -5.66
N LEU A 333 12.79 -7.69 -5.93
CA LEU A 333 11.88 -8.62 -6.62
C LEU A 333 10.61 -8.92 -5.81
N GLU A 334 10.76 -9.10 -4.50
CA GLU A 334 9.64 -9.24 -3.57
C GLU A 334 8.73 -8.01 -3.62
N SER A 335 9.31 -6.81 -3.47
CA SER A 335 8.57 -5.55 -3.52
C SER A 335 7.82 -5.40 -4.83
N THR A 336 8.46 -5.75 -5.96
CA THR A 336 7.85 -5.70 -7.28
C THR A 336 6.64 -6.64 -7.34
N TRP A 337 6.81 -7.93 -7.04
CA TRP A 337 5.69 -8.88 -7.07
C TRP A 337 4.56 -8.44 -6.13
N PHE A 338 4.88 -8.01 -4.90
CA PHE A 338 3.90 -7.54 -3.93
C PHE A 338 3.08 -6.34 -4.43
N ILE A 339 3.73 -5.30 -4.96
CA ILE A 339 3.04 -4.10 -5.45
C ILE A 339 2.10 -4.47 -6.60
N TRP A 340 2.59 -5.20 -7.59
CA TRP A 340 1.78 -5.51 -8.76
C TRP A 340 0.57 -6.38 -8.40
N VAL A 341 0.74 -7.37 -7.52
CA VAL A 341 -0.39 -8.20 -7.07
C VAL A 341 -1.37 -7.43 -6.19
N THR A 342 -0.91 -6.66 -5.21
CA THR A 342 -1.83 -5.98 -4.27
C THR A 342 -2.54 -4.78 -4.90
N GLN A 343 -1.92 -4.13 -5.88
CA GLN A 343 -2.45 -2.90 -6.45
C GLN A 343 -3.32 -3.12 -7.70
N MET A 344 -3.20 -4.25 -8.39
CA MET A 344 -3.96 -4.52 -9.63
C MET A 344 -5.49 -4.54 -9.44
N ASN A 345 -5.93 -4.79 -8.20
CA ASN A 345 -7.33 -4.89 -7.85
C ASN A 345 -7.93 -3.57 -7.34
N HIS A 346 -7.09 -2.61 -6.91
CA HIS A 346 -7.51 -1.37 -6.24
C HIS A 346 -7.19 -0.10 -7.03
N ILE A 347 -5.94 0.05 -7.49
CA ILE A 347 -5.51 1.26 -8.22
C ILE A 347 -6.40 1.49 -9.46
N PRO A 348 -6.72 0.46 -10.28
CA PRO A 348 -7.62 0.58 -11.42
C PRO A 348 -9.07 1.00 -11.11
N MET A 349 -9.45 1.05 -9.84
CA MET A 349 -10.81 1.26 -9.38
C MET A 349 -11.04 2.70 -8.91
N ASP A 350 -12.28 3.03 -8.58
CA ASP A 350 -12.63 4.40 -8.19
C ASP A 350 -11.95 4.77 -6.87
N ILE A 351 -11.25 5.91 -6.88
CA ILE A 351 -10.56 6.48 -5.72
C ILE A 351 -11.12 7.89 -5.48
N ASP A 352 -11.72 8.12 -4.32
CA ASP A 352 -12.36 9.40 -4.00
C ASP A 352 -12.39 9.70 -2.49
N TYR A 353 -12.95 10.84 -2.11
CA TYR A 353 -13.28 11.15 -0.72
C TYR A 353 -14.53 10.38 -0.26
N ASP A 354 -14.68 10.19 1.06
CA ASP A 354 -15.83 9.46 1.62
C ASP A 354 -17.16 10.15 1.31
N LYS A 355 -17.99 9.49 0.51
CA LYS A 355 -19.36 9.91 0.16
C LYS A 355 -20.42 9.38 1.13
N ASN A 356 -20.01 8.68 2.20
CA ASN A 356 -20.92 7.97 3.11
C ASN A 356 -21.83 6.96 2.39
N GLU A 357 -21.28 6.29 1.38
CA GLU A 357 -21.95 5.15 0.73
C GLU A 357 -22.07 3.97 1.70
N ASP A 358 -22.99 3.06 1.40
CA ASP A 358 -23.11 1.82 2.15
C ASP A 358 -21.83 0.97 2.02
N TRP A 359 -21.58 0.13 3.02
CA TRP A 359 -20.33 -0.61 3.12
C TRP A 359 -20.12 -1.56 1.93
N VAL A 360 -21.18 -2.22 1.46
CA VAL A 360 -21.11 -3.20 0.36
C VAL A 360 -20.78 -2.51 -0.96
N SER A 361 -21.48 -1.41 -1.28
CA SER A 361 -21.17 -0.58 -2.44
C SER A 361 -19.73 -0.07 -2.40
N THR A 362 -19.26 0.39 -1.24
CA THR A 362 -17.87 0.85 -1.07
C THR A 362 -16.86 -0.26 -1.38
N GLN A 363 -17.07 -1.49 -0.89
CA GLN A 363 -16.16 -2.60 -1.18
C GLN A 363 -16.19 -2.99 -2.67
N LEU A 364 -17.38 -3.03 -3.29
CA LEU A 364 -17.55 -3.40 -4.70
C LEU A 364 -16.95 -2.37 -5.66
N HIS A 365 -17.11 -1.08 -5.38
CA HIS A 365 -16.57 0.00 -6.23
C HIS A 365 -15.05 0.14 -6.12
N ALA A 366 -14.48 -0.20 -4.96
CA ALA A 366 -13.05 -0.09 -4.71
C ALA A 366 -12.24 -1.30 -5.21
N THR A 367 -12.90 -2.41 -5.56
CA THR A 367 -12.21 -3.68 -5.87
C THR A 367 -12.63 -4.28 -7.21
N CYS A 368 -11.70 -4.97 -7.87
CA CYS A 368 -12.00 -5.86 -8.98
C CYS A 368 -11.25 -7.19 -8.83
N ASN A 369 -11.65 -8.20 -9.59
CA ASN A 369 -11.03 -9.53 -9.58
C ASN A 369 -10.11 -9.78 -10.77
N VAL A 370 -9.29 -10.81 -10.64
CA VAL A 370 -8.57 -11.45 -11.74
C VAL A 370 -9.10 -12.86 -11.96
N ASN A 371 -9.15 -13.31 -13.22
CA ASN A 371 -9.65 -14.63 -13.58
C ASN A 371 -9.00 -15.74 -12.76
N GLN A 372 -9.80 -16.73 -12.35
CA GLN A 372 -9.30 -17.89 -11.63
C GLN A 372 -8.42 -18.77 -12.53
N SER A 373 -7.29 -19.20 -12.00
CA SER A 373 -6.52 -20.32 -12.52
C SER A 373 -5.62 -20.86 -11.40
N VAL A 374 -5.16 -22.11 -11.52
CA VAL A 374 -4.20 -22.68 -10.54
C VAL A 374 -2.97 -21.79 -10.39
N PHE A 375 -2.48 -21.22 -11.49
CA PHE A 375 -1.37 -20.28 -11.46
C PHE A 375 -1.74 -18.99 -10.72
N ASN A 376 -2.84 -18.32 -11.07
CA ASN A 376 -3.21 -17.05 -10.43
C ASN A 376 -3.49 -17.24 -8.94
N ASP A 377 -4.15 -18.33 -8.56
CA ASP A 377 -4.47 -18.66 -7.17
C ASP A 377 -3.19 -18.84 -6.33
N TRP A 378 -2.14 -19.48 -6.89
CA TRP A 378 -0.84 -19.61 -6.24
C TRP A 378 -0.02 -18.31 -6.27
N PHE A 379 0.08 -17.69 -7.45
CA PHE A 379 0.92 -16.53 -7.74
C PHE A 379 0.51 -15.32 -6.90
N THR A 380 -0.80 -15.10 -6.76
CA THR A 380 -1.38 -13.96 -6.04
C THR A 380 -1.73 -14.28 -4.59
N GLY A 381 -1.58 -15.54 -4.16
CA GLY A 381 -2.09 -15.98 -2.86
C GLY A 381 -3.61 -15.88 -2.73
N HIS A 382 -4.33 -16.10 -3.84
CA HIS A 382 -5.78 -15.93 -4.01
C HIS A 382 -6.30 -14.49 -3.97
N LEU A 383 -5.43 -13.48 -3.99
CA LEU A 383 -5.84 -12.07 -4.12
C LEU A 383 -6.42 -11.74 -5.51
N ASN A 384 -6.41 -12.70 -6.45
CA ASN A 384 -7.25 -12.63 -7.64
C ASN A 384 -8.76 -12.59 -7.32
N PHE A 385 -9.19 -12.93 -6.10
CA PHE A 385 -10.55 -12.79 -5.58
C PHE A 385 -10.70 -11.62 -4.61
N GLN A 386 -10.27 -10.42 -5.00
CA GLN A 386 -10.29 -9.24 -4.14
C GLN A 386 -11.70 -8.81 -3.71
N ILE A 387 -12.70 -8.95 -4.58
CA ILE A 387 -14.10 -8.60 -4.27
C ILE A 387 -14.59 -9.46 -3.10
N GLU A 388 -14.49 -10.78 -3.20
CA GLU A 388 -14.94 -11.71 -2.16
C GLU A 388 -14.10 -11.57 -0.90
N HIS A 389 -12.80 -11.30 -1.05
CA HIS A 389 -11.90 -11.01 0.05
C HIS A 389 -12.35 -9.78 0.85
N HIS A 390 -12.75 -8.68 0.21
CA HIS A 390 -13.22 -7.47 0.89
C HIS A 390 -14.63 -7.62 1.49
N LEU A 391 -15.53 -8.34 0.83
CA LEU A 391 -16.87 -8.60 1.35
C LEU A 391 -16.85 -9.60 2.53
N PHE A 392 -15.92 -10.55 2.52
CA PHE A 392 -15.79 -11.60 3.53
C PHE A 392 -14.33 -11.77 3.98
N PRO A 393 -13.72 -10.77 4.65
CA PRO A 393 -12.28 -10.79 4.95
C PRO A 393 -11.85 -11.96 5.80
N THR A 394 -12.75 -12.47 6.65
CA THR A 394 -12.49 -13.62 7.52
C THR A 394 -12.66 -14.98 6.84
N MET A 395 -13.09 -15.01 5.58
CA MET A 395 -13.27 -16.25 4.83
C MET A 395 -11.91 -16.87 4.46
N PRO A 396 -11.71 -18.17 4.71
CA PRO A 396 -10.52 -18.89 4.27
C PRO A 396 -10.39 -18.88 2.75
N ARG A 397 -9.21 -18.53 2.23
CA ARG A 397 -9.01 -18.25 0.80
C ARG A 397 -9.36 -19.38 -0.17
N HIS A 398 -9.27 -20.64 0.26
CA HIS A 398 -9.66 -21.81 -0.55
C HIS A 398 -11.16 -21.89 -0.88
N ASN A 399 -11.99 -21.00 -0.31
CA ASN A 399 -13.42 -20.92 -0.58
C ASN A 399 -13.83 -19.71 -1.44
N TYR A 400 -12.93 -18.78 -1.78
CA TYR A 400 -13.29 -17.58 -2.54
C TYR A 400 -13.94 -17.91 -3.89
N TRP A 401 -13.36 -18.84 -4.65
CA TRP A 401 -13.91 -19.27 -5.93
C TRP A 401 -15.33 -19.88 -5.84
N LYS A 402 -15.71 -20.41 -4.66
CA LYS A 402 -17.06 -20.96 -4.43
C LYS A 402 -18.09 -19.86 -4.16
N VAL A 403 -17.66 -18.74 -3.58
CA VAL A 403 -18.52 -17.59 -3.29
C VAL A 403 -18.61 -16.62 -4.46
N ALA A 404 -17.58 -16.52 -5.29
CA ALA A 404 -17.54 -15.64 -6.46
C ALA A 404 -18.81 -15.70 -7.34
N PRO A 405 -19.36 -16.86 -7.74
CA PRO A 405 -20.59 -16.89 -8.53
C PRO A 405 -21.82 -16.35 -7.78
N LEU A 406 -21.87 -16.49 -6.45
CA LEU A 406 -22.98 -15.97 -5.64
C LEU A 406 -22.90 -14.45 -5.52
N VAL A 407 -21.69 -13.89 -5.33
CA VAL A 407 -21.46 -12.44 -5.32
C VAL A 407 -21.76 -11.85 -6.70
N LYS A 408 -21.33 -12.52 -7.77
CA LYS A 408 -21.67 -12.10 -9.14
C LYS A 408 -23.19 -12.04 -9.35
N SER A 409 -23.93 -13.06 -8.92
CA SER A 409 -25.40 -13.06 -9.00
C SER A 409 -26.03 -11.93 -8.18
N LEU A 410 -25.48 -11.58 -7.02
CA LEU A 410 -25.92 -10.43 -6.24
C LEU A 410 -25.68 -9.12 -7.01
N CYS A 411 -24.49 -8.95 -7.59
CA CYS A 411 -24.16 -7.78 -8.41
C CYS A 411 -25.11 -7.65 -9.62
N ASP A 412 -25.35 -8.74 -10.35
CA ASP A 412 -26.27 -8.79 -11.49
C ASP A 412 -27.70 -8.37 -11.10
N LYS A 413 -28.19 -8.84 -9.94
CA LYS A 413 -29.53 -8.48 -9.41
C LYS A 413 -29.68 -6.98 -9.14
N HIS A 414 -28.60 -6.31 -8.73
CA HIS A 414 -28.60 -4.89 -8.37
C HIS A 414 -28.04 -3.98 -9.47
N GLY A 415 -27.77 -4.52 -10.67
CA GLY A 415 -27.19 -3.75 -11.78
C GLY A 415 -25.79 -3.20 -11.48
N ILE A 416 -25.03 -3.89 -10.62
CA ILE A 416 -23.65 -3.53 -10.27
C ILE A 416 -22.72 -4.34 -11.17
N GLU A 417 -21.73 -3.68 -11.79
CA GLU A 417 -20.75 -4.36 -12.63
C GLU A 417 -19.81 -5.23 -11.77
N TYR A 418 -19.84 -6.56 -11.97
CA TYR A 418 -18.86 -7.47 -11.40
C TYR A 418 -17.59 -7.49 -12.26
N LYS A 419 -16.59 -6.67 -11.91
CA LYS A 419 -15.35 -6.51 -12.68
C LYS A 419 -14.38 -7.68 -12.43
N SER A 420 -14.14 -8.50 -13.46
CA SER A 420 -13.12 -9.56 -13.45
C SER A 420 -12.35 -9.56 -14.78
N LYS A 421 -11.02 -9.57 -14.71
CA LYS A 421 -10.14 -9.38 -15.87
C LYS A 421 -8.97 -10.37 -15.89
N THR A 422 -8.25 -10.44 -17.01
CA THR A 422 -7.02 -11.23 -17.08
C THR A 422 -5.93 -10.59 -16.22
N LEU A 423 -4.97 -11.39 -15.74
CA LEU A 423 -3.85 -10.90 -14.93
C LEU A 423 -3.05 -9.82 -15.67
N LEU A 424 -2.77 -10.03 -16.96
CA LEU A 424 -2.06 -9.05 -17.79
C LEU A 424 -2.85 -7.76 -17.94
N THR A 425 -4.16 -7.83 -18.19
CA THR A 425 -5.01 -6.64 -18.25
C THR A 425 -4.97 -5.88 -16.93
N ALA A 426 -5.07 -6.57 -15.79
CA ALA A 426 -5.02 -5.95 -14.48
C ALA A 426 -3.72 -5.18 -14.22
N PHE A 427 -2.60 -5.73 -14.67
CA PHE A 427 -1.28 -5.08 -14.62
C PHE A 427 -1.17 -3.88 -15.57
N VAL A 428 -1.66 -4.03 -16.81
CA VAL A 428 -1.68 -2.94 -17.79
C VAL A 428 -2.55 -1.77 -17.31
N ASP A 429 -3.67 -2.04 -16.62
CA ASP A 429 -4.55 -0.99 -16.09
C ASP A 429 -3.88 -0.10 -15.05
N ILE A 430 -2.97 -0.66 -14.22
CA ILE A 430 -2.15 0.15 -13.29
C ILE A 430 -1.35 1.20 -14.08
N LEU A 431 -0.66 0.77 -15.13
CA LEU A 431 0.14 1.68 -15.96
C LEU A 431 -0.74 2.67 -16.70
N LYS A 432 -1.87 2.23 -17.26
CA LYS A 432 -2.82 3.09 -17.97
C LYS A 432 -3.31 4.23 -17.09
N LEU A 433 -3.66 3.98 -15.83
CA LEU A 433 -4.12 5.05 -14.94
C LEU A 433 -3.00 6.05 -14.62
N LEU A 434 -1.80 5.56 -14.35
CA LEU A 434 -0.63 6.42 -14.13
C LEU A 434 -0.26 7.25 -15.39
N ILE A 435 -0.67 6.78 -16.59
CA ILE A 435 -0.55 7.48 -17.88
C ILE A 435 -1.74 8.42 -18.15
N MET A 436 -2.97 8.05 -17.83
CA MET A 436 -4.15 8.91 -18.08
C MET A 436 -4.15 10.15 -17.19
N GLU A 437 -3.52 10.06 -16.01
CA GLU A 437 -3.24 11.23 -15.16
C GLU A 437 -2.32 12.27 -15.84
N LEU A 438 -1.66 11.94 -16.96
CA LEU A 438 -0.85 12.85 -17.77
C LEU A 438 -1.68 13.77 -18.66
N VAL A 439 -2.73 13.23 -19.28
CA VAL A 439 -3.50 13.92 -20.32
C VAL A 439 -4.28 15.07 -19.70
N TYR A 440 -4.88 14.85 -18.53
CA TYR A 440 -5.62 15.87 -17.78
C TYR A 440 -4.73 17.02 -17.28
N LEU A 441 -3.50 16.74 -16.85
CA LEU A 441 -2.55 17.77 -16.41
C LEU A 441 -2.00 18.60 -17.58
N GLY A 442 -1.76 17.95 -18.73
CA GLY A 442 -1.33 18.62 -19.95
C GLY A 442 -2.39 19.57 -20.53
N GLN A 443 -3.65 19.10 -20.63
CA GLN A 443 -4.77 19.87 -21.19
C GLN A 443 -5.19 21.06 -20.33
N ILE A 444 -5.17 20.95 -19.00
CA ILE A 444 -5.43 22.11 -18.12
C ILE A 444 -4.37 23.19 -18.33
N LEU A 445 -3.09 22.80 -18.49
CA LEU A 445 -2.01 23.75 -18.77
C LEU A 445 -2.14 24.39 -20.16
N THR A 446 -2.52 23.63 -21.19
CA THR A 446 -2.71 24.17 -22.56
C THR A 446 -3.93 25.08 -22.66
N TRP A 447 -5.01 24.78 -21.94
CA TRP A 447 -6.19 25.63 -21.87
C TRP A 447 -5.88 26.98 -21.21
N PHE A 448 -5.14 27.00 -20.09
CA PHE A 448 -4.76 28.26 -19.44
C PHE A 448 -3.74 29.09 -20.23
N THR A 449 -2.90 28.46 -21.06
CA THR A 449 -2.01 29.20 -21.97
C THR A 449 -2.76 29.77 -23.16
N ASN A 450 -3.77 29.06 -23.67
CA ASN A 450 -4.56 29.51 -24.83
C ASN A 450 -5.66 30.50 -24.44
N SER A 451 -6.23 30.42 -23.23
CA SER A 451 -7.25 31.37 -22.74
C SER A 451 -6.68 32.77 -22.45
N LYS A 452 -5.35 32.91 -22.37
CA LYS A 452 -4.66 34.20 -22.28
C LYS A 452 -4.30 34.79 -23.64
N GLY A 453 -4.50 34.04 -24.73
CA GLY A 453 -4.08 34.43 -26.09
C GLY A 453 -5.22 34.77 -27.05
N SER A 454 -6.46 34.31 -26.80
CA SER A 454 -7.56 34.53 -27.74
C SER A 454 -8.73 35.27 -27.10
N GLY A 455 -8.85 36.56 -27.39
CA GLY A 455 -10.14 37.25 -27.29
C GLY A 455 -11.08 36.69 -28.34
N ALA A 456 -11.88 35.68 -28.00
CA ALA A 456 -12.98 35.22 -28.84
C ALA A 456 -14.08 34.58 -27.97
N SER A 457 -15.26 35.19 -28.05
CA SER A 457 -16.51 34.81 -27.43
C SER A 457 -17.12 33.56 -28.08
N ARG A 458 -17.00 32.40 -27.41
CA ARG A 458 -18.01 31.33 -27.42
C ARG A 458 -17.70 30.37 -26.28
N ILE A 459 -18.45 30.49 -25.20
CA ILE A 459 -18.37 29.58 -24.05
C ILE A 459 -19.27 28.40 -24.39
N GLN A 460 -18.68 27.30 -24.88
CA GLN A 460 -19.32 25.99 -24.77
C GLN A 460 -19.18 25.53 -23.32
N PRO A 461 -20.21 24.94 -22.69
CA PRO A 461 -20.10 24.45 -21.31
C PRO A 461 -18.98 23.41 -21.21
N CYS A 462 -18.11 23.55 -20.20
CA CYS A 462 -16.96 22.66 -19.96
C CYS A 462 -17.32 21.16 -19.98
N GLU A 463 -18.54 20.80 -19.60
CA GLU A 463 -18.98 19.42 -19.48
C GLU A 463 -19.11 18.72 -20.85
N GLU A 464 -19.65 19.39 -21.87
CA GLU A 464 -19.84 18.79 -23.21
C GLU A 464 -18.52 18.53 -23.95
N ILE A 465 -17.54 19.45 -23.84
CA ILE A 465 -16.22 19.28 -24.46
C ILE A 465 -15.44 18.19 -23.73
N ILE A 466 -15.52 18.14 -22.41
CA ILE A 466 -14.89 17.10 -21.60
C ILE A 466 -15.50 15.72 -21.93
N GLU A 467 -16.81 15.63 -22.14
CA GLU A 467 -17.49 14.38 -22.53
C GLU A 467 -17.17 13.95 -23.98
N GLN A 468 -17.13 14.89 -24.93
CA GLN A 468 -16.76 14.60 -26.32
C GLN A 468 -15.29 14.19 -26.47
N GLU A 469 -14.36 14.83 -25.76
CA GLU A 469 -12.95 14.43 -25.77
C GLU A 469 -12.70 13.15 -24.95
N GLN A 470 -13.47 12.90 -23.89
CA GLN A 470 -13.45 11.60 -23.18
C GLN A 470 -13.81 10.45 -24.14
N ALA A 471 -14.83 10.62 -24.97
CA ALA A 471 -15.22 9.62 -25.97
C ALA A 471 -14.16 9.44 -27.07
N HIS A 472 -13.44 10.50 -27.44
CA HIS A 472 -12.37 10.45 -28.44
C HIS A 472 -11.10 9.74 -27.90
N TYR A 473 -10.64 10.08 -26.69
CA TYR A 473 -9.42 9.49 -26.12
C TYR A 473 -9.62 8.13 -25.45
N ALA A 474 -10.84 7.77 -25.04
CA ALA A 474 -11.15 6.38 -24.69
C ALA A 474 -10.91 5.44 -25.87
N ASN A 475 -11.08 5.93 -27.10
CA ASN A 475 -10.77 5.20 -28.33
C ASN A 475 -9.28 5.27 -28.73
N GLU A 476 -8.53 6.30 -28.32
CA GLU A 476 -7.11 6.50 -28.67
C GLU A 476 -6.09 6.12 -27.57
N ALA A 477 -6.50 5.69 -26.38
CA ALA A 477 -5.61 5.29 -25.28
C ALA A 477 -4.86 3.96 -25.55
N HIS A 478 -4.05 3.94 -26.62
CA HIS A 478 -3.07 2.91 -26.88
C HIS A 478 -1.85 3.12 -25.97
N VAL A 479 -1.67 2.20 -25.03
CA VAL A 479 -0.40 2.06 -24.32
C VAL A 479 0.68 1.79 -25.36
N PRO A 480 1.78 2.59 -25.44
CA PRO A 480 2.83 2.36 -26.43
C PRO A 480 3.33 0.91 -26.35
N LYS A 481 3.57 0.27 -27.51
CA LYS A 481 4.03 -1.14 -27.58
C LYS A 481 5.23 -1.43 -26.67
N GLN A 482 6.07 -0.44 -26.40
CA GLN A 482 7.23 -0.54 -25.52
C GLN A 482 6.86 -0.65 -24.02
N GLU A 483 5.80 0.02 -23.56
CA GLU A 483 5.29 -0.12 -22.20
C GLU A 483 4.47 -1.40 -22.01
N LEU A 484 3.76 -1.83 -23.06
CA LEU A 484 3.18 -3.18 -23.13
C LEU A 484 4.28 -4.25 -23.09
N LEU A 485 5.41 -4.01 -23.75
CA LEU A 485 6.59 -4.87 -23.69
C LEU A 485 7.22 -4.86 -22.28
N HIS A 486 7.30 -3.72 -21.58
CA HIS A 486 7.78 -3.69 -20.19
C HIS A 486 6.83 -4.40 -19.23
N ALA A 487 5.51 -4.21 -19.35
CA ALA A 487 4.53 -4.97 -18.58
C ALA A 487 4.62 -6.47 -18.89
N ALA A 488 4.77 -6.82 -20.18
CA ALA A 488 4.99 -8.19 -20.61
C ALA A 488 6.35 -8.74 -20.17
N ILE A 489 7.41 -7.92 -20.04
CA ILE A 489 8.72 -8.31 -19.50
C ILE A 489 8.66 -8.41 -17.98
N CYS A 490 7.91 -7.58 -17.25
CA CYS A 490 7.68 -7.79 -15.83
C CYS A 490 6.92 -9.09 -15.62
N VAL A 491 5.85 -9.32 -16.39
CA VAL A 491 5.11 -10.59 -16.40
C VAL A 491 6.01 -11.74 -16.82
N ALA A 492 6.82 -11.63 -17.87
CA ALA A 492 7.69 -12.69 -18.39
C ALA A 492 8.93 -12.93 -17.52
N PHE A 493 9.55 -11.92 -16.94
CA PHE A 493 10.64 -12.08 -15.98
C PHE A 493 10.12 -12.81 -14.72
N ILE A 494 8.87 -12.57 -14.36
CA ILE A 494 8.16 -13.30 -13.31
C ILE A 494 7.71 -14.71 -13.80
N PHE A 495 7.23 -14.87 -15.04
CA PHE A 495 6.67 -16.10 -15.63
C PHE A 495 7.75 -17.11 -16.05
N THR A 496 8.82 -16.67 -16.71
CA THR A 496 9.88 -17.50 -17.31
C THR A 496 10.68 -18.25 -16.25
N LEU A 497 10.52 -17.91 -14.97
CA LEU A 497 11.16 -18.58 -13.84
C LEU A 497 10.27 -19.65 -13.17
N THR A 498 9.01 -19.83 -13.61
CA THR A 498 8.07 -20.85 -13.10
C THR A 498 7.69 -21.92 -14.12
N HIS A 499 8.12 -21.77 -15.38
CA HIS A 499 7.96 -22.79 -16.41
C HIS A 499 9.30 -23.11 -17.05
N ASN A 500 9.93 -24.17 -16.54
CA ASN A 500 10.83 -24.99 -17.35
C ASN A 500 10.50 -26.46 -17.07
N SER A 501 9.40 -26.93 -17.66
CA SER A 501 9.22 -28.34 -17.94
C SER A 501 8.80 -28.48 -19.41
N THR A 502 9.66 -29.21 -20.14
CA THR A 502 9.48 -29.77 -21.48
C THR A 502 9.30 -28.80 -22.65
N PHE A 503 10.38 -28.56 -23.41
CA PHE A 503 10.34 -28.73 -24.87
C PHE A 503 11.73 -29.16 -25.39
N GLY A 504 11.69 -30.02 -26.40
CA GLY A 504 12.72 -30.99 -26.74
C GLY A 504 14.03 -30.47 -27.32
N SER A 505 14.98 -31.39 -27.27
CA SER A 505 16.33 -31.36 -27.85
C SER A 505 16.42 -30.70 -29.23
N ARG A 506 17.15 -29.59 -29.33
CA ARG A 506 18.08 -29.32 -30.43
C ARG A 506 19.31 -28.59 -29.91
N THR A 507 20.43 -29.28 -29.93
CA THR A 507 21.77 -28.76 -29.67
C THR A 507 22.12 -27.77 -30.78
N VAL A 508 22.42 -26.52 -30.45
CA VAL A 508 23.10 -25.59 -31.34
C VAL A 508 24.45 -25.28 -30.69
N HIS A 509 25.52 -25.73 -31.34
CA HIS A 509 26.88 -25.36 -30.99
C HIS A 509 27.07 -23.87 -31.26
N THR A 510 27.47 -23.10 -30.24
CA THR A 510 28.08 -21.79 -30.43
C THR A 510 29.47 -21.81 -29.82
N SER A 511 30.47 -21.78 -30.70
CA SER A 511 31.88 -21.57 -30.41
C SER A 511 32.10 -20.18 -29.82
N TRP A 512 32.73 -20.13 -28.63
CA TRP A 512 33.13 -18.90 -27.96
C TRP A 512 34.52 -18.48 -28.43
N ILE A 513 34.66 -17.25 -28.94
CA ILE A 513 35.94 -16.56 -29.08
C ILE A 513 36.04 -15.59 -27.88
N PRO A 514 37.10 -15.64 -27.06
CA PRO A 514 37.25 -14.71 -25.95
C PRO A 514 37.81 -13.37 -26.46
N VAL A 515 37.13 -12.26 -26.13
CA VAL A 515 37.73 -10.93 -26.23
C VAL A 515 37.86 -10.34 -24.83
N SER A 516 39.10 -10.13 -24.45
CA SER A 516 39.56 -9.48 -23.22
C SER A 516 39.39 -7.97 -23.28
N GLY A 517 38.83 -7.39 -22.22
CA GLY A 517 39.15 -6.04 -21.76
C GLY A 517 38.16 -4.92 -22.09
N GLY A 518 37.81 -4.14 -21.06
CA GLY A 518 37.37 -2.75 -21.20
C GLY A 518 35.92 -2.47 -20.79
N LEU A 519 35.74 -1.77 -19.66
CA LEU A 519 34.48 -1.14 -19.28
C LEU A 519 34.00 -0.16 -20.36
N GLY A 520 32.75 -0.30 -20.80
CA GLY A 520 32.04 0.69 -21.58
C GLY A 520 30.58 0.30 -21.73
N PHE A 521 29.67 1.02 -21.07
CA PHE A 521 28.24 0.90 -21.31
C PHE A 521 27.93 1.37 -22.74
N ALA A 522 27.48 0.45 -23.61
CA ALA A 522 26.95 0.77 -24.92
C ALA A 522 25.47 0.37 -25.01
N TYR A 523 24.65 1.36 -25.36
CA TYR A 523 23.26 1.23 -25.76
C TYR A 523 23.10 0.25 -26.93
N LEU A 524 22.19 -0.71 -26.83
CA LEU A 524 21.72 -1.52 -27.95
C LEU A 524 20.52 -0.81 -28.60
N GLY A 525 20.79 -0.05 -29.66
CA GLY A 525 19.77 0.41 -30.60
C GLY A 525 19.49 -0.69 -31.63
N PHE A 526 18.23 -1.11 -31.73
CA PHE A 526 17.78 -1.99 -32.82
C PHE A 526 17.44 -1.12 -34.05
N SER A 527 18.17 -1.33 -35.14
CA SER A 527 17.82 -0.80 -36.47
C SER A 527 17.22 -1.93 -37.30
N THR A 528 15.99 -1.73 -37.79
CA THR A 528 15.34 -2.61 -38.75
C THR A 528 15.81 -2.25 -40.17
N CYS A 529 16.43 -3.22 -40.85
CA CYS A 529 16.77 -3.12 -42.27
C CYS A 529 15.52 -3.07 -43.15
N SER A 530 15.46 -2.05 -44.01
CA SER A 530 14.66 -2.02 -45.24
C SER A 530 15.54 -1.45 -46.35
N HIS A 531 15.80 -2.21 -47.41
CA HIS A 531 16.43 -1.78 -48.67
C HIS A 531 15.32 -1.58 -49.75
N PRO A 532 15.60 -1.07 -50.96
CA PRO A 532 16.35 0.15 -51.33
C PRO A 532 15.68 0.92 -52.52
N VAL A 533 15.79 2.24 -52.64
CA VAL A 533 15.79 2.94 -53.96
C VAL A 533 16.40 4.35 -53.81
N GLY A 534 17.27 4.75 -54.76
CA GLY A 534 17.37 6.16 -55.18
C GLY A 534 18.71 6.85 -54.96
N SER A 535 19.48 6.98 -56.04
CA SER A 535 20.69 7.78 -56.21
C SER A 535 20.49 9.28 -55.94
N MET A 536 21.50 9.96 -55.37
CA MET A 536 22.15 11.13 -56.01
C MET A 536 23.34 11.66 -55.20
N SER A 537 24.37 12.04 -55.94
CA SER A 537 25.64 12.66 -55.51
C SER A 537 25.45 14.13 -55.11
N ALA A 538 26.22 14.62 -54.13
CA ALA A 538 26.96 15.90 -54.23
C ALA A 538 27.85 16.17 -53.02
N SER A 539 29.07 16.62 -53.33
CA SER A 539 30.11 17.19 -52.45
C SER A 539 29.67 18.45 -51.68
N VAL A 540 30.45 18.85 -50.65
CA VAL A 540 31.14 20.17 -50.53
C VAL A 540 31.76 20.38 -49.13
N HIS A 541 33.09 20.56 -49.16
CA HIS A 541 34.02 21.43 -48.40
C HIS A 541 33.71 22.08 -47.02
N GLY A 542 34.79 22.08 -46.21
CA GLY A 542 35.31 23.23 -45.44
C GLY A 542 35.00 23.21 -43.93
N LEU A 543 35.84 23.64 -42.98
CA LEU A 543 37.15 24.31 -42.97
C LEU A 543 37.61 24.38 -41.48
N LEU A 544 38.94 24.39 -41.26
CA LEU A 544 39.70 25.00 -40.14
C LEU A 544 39.50 24.43 -38.72
N GLY A 545 40.53 23.92 -38.02
CA GLY A 545 41.71 24.65 -37.52
C GLY A 545 41.54 24.79 -35.98
N ILE A 546 42.48 24.61 -35.05
CA ILE A 546 43.91 24.88 -34.96
C ILE A 546 44.42 24.30 -33.59
N GLN A 547 45.66 23.77 -33.60
CA GLN A 547 46.71 23.67 -32.54
C GLN A 547 46.41 23.13 -31.12
N ASN A 548 47.06 22.03 -30.67
CA ASN A 548 48.42 21.91 -30.08
C ASN A 548 48.58 22.74 -28.78
N ASN A 549 49.11 22.28 -27.63
CA ASN A 549 50.35 21.53 -27.42
C ASN A 549 50.61 21.31 -25.91
N LYS A 550 51.35 20.23 -25.56
CA LYS A 550 52.44 20.10 -24.53
C LYS A 550 52.15 20.35 -23.04
N GLN A 551 52.83 19.78 -22.05
CA GLN A 551 53.88 18.74 -21.84
C GLN A 551 53.89 18.49 -20.31
N ALA A 552 53.94 17.24 -19.83
CA ALA A 552 55.12 16.50 -19.33
C ALA A 552 55.75 16.99 -18.00
N GLY A 553 56.05 16.02 -17.10
CA GLY A 553 56.95 16.21 -15.96
C GLY A 553 56.83 15.13 -14.87
N GLU A 554 57.71 14.13 -14.89
CA GLU A 554 57.84 12.98 -13.96
C GLU A 554 58.74 13.26 -12.73
N GLY A 555 58.68 12.36 -11.72
CA GLY A 555 59.76 12.04 -10.76
C GLY A 555 59.25 11.70 -9.34
N LYS A 556 59.11 10.42 -8.90
CA LYS A 556 60.09 9.53 -8.18
C LYS A 556 60.63 10.14 -6.85
N ARG A 557 60.78 9.48 -5.68
CA ARG A 557 60.65 8.08 -5.17
C ARG A 557 60.94 8.07 -3.63
N GLU A 558 60.42 7.06 -2.89
CA GLU A 558 61.03 6.33 -1.72
C GLU A 558 61.48 7.08 -0.43
N THR A 559 61.49 6.60 0.84
CA THR A 559 60.98 5.45 1.65
C THR A 559 61.37 5.67 3.15
N THR A 560 60.90 4.77 4.06
CA THR A 560 61.39 4.41 5.43
C THR A 560 61.19 5.40 6.58
N SER A 561 61.07 5.04 7.87
CA SER A 561 60.61 3.90 8.68
C SER A 561 60.76 4.34 10.16
N ASP A 562 60.11 3.62 11.07
CA ASP A 562 60.51 3.35 12.47
C ASP A 562 59.71 3.82 13.71
N GLN A 563 59.53 2.77 14.51
CA GLN A 563 59.02 2.41 15.83
C GLN A 563 59.16 3.37 17.04
N GLY A 564 58.32 3.13 18.06
CA GLY A 564 58.63 3.50 19.46
C GLY A 564 57.50 3.47 20.51
N ILE A 565 57.23 2.30 21.10
CA ILE A 565 57.13 1.98 22.56
C ILE A 565 56.13 2.72 23.51
N ILE A 566 55.45 1.90 24.34
CA ILE A 566 54.47 2.15 25.45
C ILE A 566 55.19 2.49 26.79
N PRO A 567 54.57 3.15 27.81
CA PRO A 567 53.80 2.41 28.85
C PRO A 567 52.60 3.17 29.48
N VAL A 568 51.72 2.37 30.10
CA VAL A 568 50.56 2.72 30.95
C VAL A 568 51.00 3.04 32.40
N PRO A 569 50.22 3.83 33.17
CA PRO A 569 49.85 3.38 34.51
C PRO A 569 48.37 3.58 34.90
N LYS A 570 48.02 2.92 36.02
CA LYS A 570 46.70 2.54 36.53
C LYS A 570 45.96 3.60 37.37
N SER A 571 44.64 3.42 37.42
CA SER A 571 43.70 3.53 38.57
C SER A 571 43.63 4.79 39.44
N GLY A 572 42.41 5.31 39.58
CA GLY A 572 41.98 6.14 40.71
C GLY A 572 40.55 6.62 40.54
N GLY A 573 39.61 6.04 41.29
CA GLY A 573 38.21 6.48 41.30
C GLY A 573 38.01 7.72 42.17
N LEU A 574 37.07 8.58 41.80
CA LEU A 574 36.42 9.49 42.75
C LEU A 574 35.01 9.86 42.25
N LYS A 575 34.01 9.62 43.11
CA LYS A 575 32.67 10.21 43.03
C LYS A 575 32.74 11.65 43.54
N LYS A 576 32.19 12.63 42.81
CA LYS A 576 31.29 13.66 43.36
C LYS A 576 30.67 14.55 42.27
N GLU A 577 29.35 14.45 42.22
CA GLU A 577 28.35 15.50 42.06
C GLU A 577 28.73 16.97 41.76
N ILE A 578 28.00 17.49 40.75
CA ILE A 578 27.24 18.76 40.71
C ILE A 578 27.83 19.97 39.93
N ASN A 579 26.97 20.43 39.02
CA ASN A 579 26.74 21.75 38.46
C ASN A 579 27.44 22.24 37.17
N SER A 580 26.54 22.78 36.36
CA SER A 580 26.64 23.51 35.11
C SER A 580 27.60 24.70 35.14
N ALA A 581 28.45 24.81 34.12
CA ALA A 581 28.76 26.06 33.43
C ALA A 581 29.31 25.77 32.04
N SER A 582 28.75 26.47 31.06
CA SER A 582 28.97 26.36 29.63
C SER A 582 30.27 27.05 29.20
N ILE A 583 31.10 26.38 28.38
CA ILE A 583 31.96 27.04 27.38
C ILE A 583 31.94 26.15 26.12
N GLY A 584 31.52 26.74 25.01
CA GLY A 584 31.27 26.07 23.75
C GLY A 584 32.53 25.81 22.93
N ILE A 585 32.48 24.75 22.12
CA ILE A 585 33.23 24.64 20.87
C ILE A 585 32.27 24.11 19.81
N ASN A 586 32.12 24.91 18.76
CA ASN A 586 31.37 24.65 17.54
C ASN A 586 31.89 23.41 16.80
N TYR A 587 31.01 22.47 16.50
CA TYR A 587 31.08 21.71 15.25
C TYR A 587 29.70 21.69 14.61
N ASN A 588 29.59 22.43 13.50
CA ASN A 588 28.45 22.42 12.59
C ASN A 588 28.28 21.02 11.99
N VAL A 589 27.24 20.31 12.43
CA VAL A 589 26.68 19.17 11.71
C VAL A 589 25.19 19.47 11.51
N ASN A 590 24.85 19.92 10.31
CA ASN A 590 23.47 20.16 9.90
C ASN A 590 22.72 18.83 9.79
N PHE A 591 22.13 18.36 10.88
CA PHE A 591 21.01 17.42 10.84
C PHE A 591 19.71 18.22 10.66
N VAL A 592 19.14 18.17 9.46
CA VAL A 592 17.78 18.65 9.22
C VAL A 592 16.80 17.67 9.89
N ILE A 593 16.42 17.98 11.12
CA ILE A 593 15.35 17.32 11.84
C ILE A 593 14.01 17.80 11.26
N LEU A 594 13.28 16.91 10.59
CA LEU A 594 11.89 17.12 10.18
C LEU A 594 10.99 17.21 11.43
N ARG A 595 10.86 18.41 11.99
CA ARG A 595 9.78 18.76 12.93
C ARG A 595 8.52 19.10 12.14
N GLY A 596 7.46 18.33 12.38
CA GLY A 596 6.08 18.83 12.39
C GLY A 596 5.38 18.99 11.04
N LEU A 597 4.77 17.92 10.54
CA LEU A 597 3.51 18.02 9.80
C LEU A 597 2.41 17.42 10.67
N ASN A 598 1.76 18.30 11.42
CA ASN A 598 0.46 18.04 12.04
C ASN A 598 -0.60 18.20 10.94
N PRO A 599 -1.45 17.21 10.62
CA PRO A 599 -2.49 17.36 9.59
C PRO A 599 -3.69 18.21 10.02
N GLN A 600 -3.69 18.82 11.21
CA GLN A 600 -4.77 19.69 11.69
C GLN A 600 -4.45 21.15 11.33
N GLY A 601 -4.94 21.62 10.18
CA GLY A 601 -4.79 23.04 9.83
C GLY A 601 -5.11 23.42 8.40
N LEU A 602 -6.27 23.04 7.88
CA LEU A 602 -6.89 23.71 6.72
C LEU A 602 -8.39 23.80 6.95
N ILE A 603 -8.77 24.68 7.88
CA ILE A 603 -10.13 25.24 7.95
C ILE A 603 -10.08 26.50 7.09
N PRO A 604 -10.88 26.64 6.01
CA PRO A 604 -11.00 27.92 5.34
C PRO A 604 -11.76 28.88 6.27
N HIS A 605 -11.11 29.96 6.68
CA HIS A 605 -11.77 31.12 7.27
C HIS A 605 -12.78 31.67 6.25
N GLY A 606 -14.06 31.37 6.45
CA GLY A 606 -15.15 32.09 5.79
C GLY A 606 -15.16 33.53 6.31
N LYS A 607 -14.86 34.49 5.43
CA LYS A 607 -15.22 35.89 5.66
C LYS A 607 -16.74 35.96 5.62
N GLY A 608 -17.35 36.28 6.76
CA GLY A 608 -18.76 36.61 6.83
C GLY A 608 -19.05 37.84 5.97
N GLN A 609 -19.92 37.68 4.98
CA GLN A 609 -20.73 38.78 4.48
C GLN A 609 -22.12 38.64 5.10
N LEU A 610 -22.44 39.63 5.92
CA LEU A 610 -23.76 39.90 6.46
C LEU A 610 -24.75 40.10 5.31
N TYR A 611 -25.80 39.29 5.26
CA TYR A 611 -27.05 39.66 4.59
C TYR A 611 -28.10 39.88 5.68
N HIS A 612 -28.42 41.15 5.90
CA HIS A 612 -29.67 41.58 6.53
C HIS A 612 -30.81 41.25 5.56
N SER A 613 -31.82 40.52 6.02
CA SER A 613 -33.14 40.47 5.39
C SER A 613 -34.18 40.81 6.44
N ASP A 614 -34.63 42.05 6.39
CA ASP A 614 -35.77 42.54 7.15
C ASP A 614 -37.05 41.83 6.71
N LEU A 615 -37.79 41.35 7.70
CA LEU A 615 -39.21 41.05 7.59
C LEU A 615 -39.99 42.38 7.48
N LYS A 616 -40.72 42.57 6.38
CA LYS A 616 -41.94 43.38 6.37
C LYS A 616 -43.06 42.61 5.68
N GLY A 617 -44.21 42.63 6.34
CA GLY A 617 -45.38 41.82 6.07
C GLY A 617 -46.08 42.05 4.74
N GLY A 618 -47.00 41.11 4.52
CA GLY A 618 -47.92 40.93 3.40
C GLY A 618 -48.48 39.54 3.53
#